data_AF-A0A914L9F0-F1
#
_entry.id   AF-A0A914L9F0-F1
#
_cell.length_a   1.000
_cell.length_b   1.000
_cell.length_c   1.000
_cell.angle_alpha   90.00
_cell.angle_beta   90.00
_cell.angle_gamma   90.00
#
_symmetry.space_group_name_H-M   'P 1'
#
loop_
_entity.id
_entity.type
_entity.pdbx_description
1 polymer ?
#
loop_
_entity_poly.entity_id
_entity_poly.type
_entity_poly.pdbx_seq_one_letter_code
_entity_poly.pdbx_strand_id
1 'polypeptide(L)' 'MVYIPRITLCCDGKYPFDLHMHQFPLVLAFAMTVNKAQGQTLERLGIDLTKDVFSHGQL' A
#
# COMPACT_ATOMS: atom_id res chain seq x y z
N MET A 1 -3.91 -26.66 8.92
CA MET A 1 -4.65 -25.45 8.49
C MET A 1 -3.92 -24.23 9.05
N VAL A 2 -3.68 -23.20 8.23
CA VAL A 2 -3.09 -21.93 8.71
C VAL A 2 -4.22 -20.89 8.76
N TYR A 3 -4.38 -20.22 9.90
CA TYR A 3 -5.37 -19.17 10.11
C TYR A 3 -4.68 -17.81 10.17
N ILE A 4 -5.06 -16.90 9.30
CA ILE A 4 -4.48 -15.55 9.25
C ILE A 4 -5.46 -14.61 9.96
N PRO A 5 -5.05 -13.89 11.01
CA PRO A 5 -5.94 -12.98 11.72
C PRO A 5 -6.36 -11.81 10.82
N ARG A 6 -7.63 -11.44 10.86
CA ARG A 6 -8.17 -10.23 10.20
C ARG A 6 -7.91 -9.01 11.08
N ILE A 7 -7.64 -7.88 10.45
CA ILE A 7 -7.53 -6.57 11.09
C ILE A 7 -8.73 -5.71 10.72
N THR A 8 -9.11 -4.81 11.63
CA THR A 8 -10.15 -3.81 11.42
C THR A 8 -9.51 -2.43 11.45
N LEU A 9 -9.70 -1.65 10.38
CA LEU A 9 -9.25 -0.27 10.27
C LEU A 9 -10.47 0.65 10.45
N CYS A 10 -10.50 1.41 11.54
CA CYS A 10 -11.55 2.40 11.80
C CYS A 10 -11.09 3.78 11.28
N CYS A 11 -11.90 4.41 10.44
CA CYS A 11 -11.65 5.73 9.90
C CYS A 11 -12.55 6.76 10.57
N ASP A 12 -12.35 6.97 11.87
CA ASP A 12 -13.20 7.82 12.70
C ASP A 12 -12.99 9.31 12.36
N GLY A 13 -14.09 10.06 12.29
CA GLY A 13 -14.07 11.52 12.08
C GLY A 13 -13.68 12.02 10.69
N LYS A 14 -13.42 11.13 9.72
CA LYS A 14 -13.12 11.49 8.33
C LYS A 14 -14.34 11.55 7.40
N TYR A 15 -15.40 10.84 7.75
CA TYR A 15 -16.61 10.72 6.96
C TYR A 15 -17.84 11.00 7.83
N PRO A 16 -18.99 11.40 7.25
CA PRO A 16 -20.22 11.60 8.01
C PRO A 16 -20.85 10.29 8.53
N PHE A 17 -20.13 9.18 8.42
CA PHE A 17 -20.51 7.84 8.86
C PHE A 17 -19.27 7.08 9.34
N ASP A 18 -19.49 6.09 10.20
CA ASP A 18 -18.43 5.24 10.72
C ASP A 18 -17.96 4.25 9.65
N LEU A 19 -16.72 4.40 9.19
CA LEU A 19 -16.12 3.52 8.19
C LEU A 19 -15.18 2.52 8.88
N HIS A 20 -15.56 1.25 8.87
CA HIS A 20 -14.74 0.13 9.33
C HIS A 20 -14.32 -0.75 8.16
N MET A 21 -13.01 -0.90 7.95
CA MET A 21 -12.42 -1.77 6.93
C MET A 21 -11.91 -3.05 7.57
N HIS A 22 -12.61 -4.17 7.33
CA HIS A 22 -12.16 -5.49 7.75
C HIS A 22 -11.36 -6.16 6.63
N GLN A 23 -10.06 -6.34 6.85
CA GLN A 23 -9.16 -6.89 5.83
C GLN A 23 -8.16 -7.87 6.43
N PHE A 24 -7.67 -8.80 5.62
CA PHE A 24 -6.44 -9.52 5.98
C PHE A 24 -5.25 -8.58 5.80
N PRO A 25 -4.27 -8.57 6.71
CA PRO A 25 -3.06 -7.77 6.57
C PRO A 25 -2.09 -8.41 5.56
N LEU A 26 -2.57 -8.64 4.34
CA LEU A 26 -1.83 -9.28 3.26
C LEU A 26 -1.91 -8.41 2.01
N VAL A 27 -0.77 -8.20 1.36
CA VAL A 27 -0.67 -7.54 0.08
C VAL A 27 0.21 -8.40 -0.82
N LEU A 28 -0.21 -8.65 -2.06
CA LEU A 28 0.64 -9.28 -3.07
C LEU A 28 1.78 -8.30 -3.39
N ALA A 29 3.02 -8.67 -3.08
CA ALA A 29 4.16 -7.73 -3.11
C ALA A 29 5.28 -8.15 -4.09
N PHE A 30 4.92 -8.71 -5.25
CA PHE A 30 5.92 -8.94 -6.31
C PHE A 30 6.24 -7.67 -7.11
N ALA A 31 5.23 -6.81 -7.28
CA ALA A 31 5.37 -5.47 -7.85
C ALA A 31 4.50 -4.51 -7.03
N MET A 32 5.02 -3.32 -6.75
CA MET A 32 4.29 -2.26 -6.05
C MET A 32 4.51 -0.92 -6.74
N THR A 33 3.56 0.00 -6.57
CA THR A 33 3.71 1.36 -7.11
C THR A 33 4.75 2.15 -6.34
N VAL A 34 5.41 3.12 -6.99
CA VAL A 34 6.44 3.97 -6.36
C VAL A 34 5.93 4.62 -5.07
N ASN A 35 4.71 5.16 -5.09
CA ASN A 35 4.10 5.78 -3.89
C ASN A 35 3.90 4.79 -2.72
N LYS A 36 3.72 3.49 -3.00
CA LYS A 36 3.65 2.46 -1.95
C LYS A 36 5.03 2.05 -1.43
N ALA A 37 6.05 2.09 -2.29
CA ALA A 37 7.44 1.79 -1.93
C ALA A 37 8.12 2.94 -1.17
N GLN A 38 7.59 4.17 -1.26
CA GLN A 38 8.16 5.34 -0.61
C GLN A 38 8.30 5.11 0.92
N GLY A 39 9.51 5.28 1.44
CA GLY A 39 9.84 5.06 2.85
C GLY A 39 10.17 3.61 3.22
N GLN A 40 10.18 2.67 2.26
CA GLN A 40 10.66 1.31 2.48
C GLN A 40 12.14 1.16 2.09
N THR A 41 12.89 0.39 2.87
CA THR A 41 14.25 -0.05 2.49
C THR A 41 14.16 -1.38 1.78
N LEU A 42 14.54 -1.42 0.51
CA LEU A 42 14.50 -2.61 -0.33
C LEU A 42 15.92 -2.95 -0.80
N GLU A 43 16.43 -4.15 -0.49
CA GLU A 43 17.81 -4.56 -0.84
C GLU A 43 17.99 -4.71 -2.37
N ARG A 44 16.97 -5.24 -3.05
CA ARG A 44 16.96 -5.46 -4.50
C ARG A 44 15.58 -5.20 -5.05
N LEU A 45 15.47 -4.37 -6.08
CA LEU A 45 14.21 -4.05 -6.76
C LEU A 45 14.47 -3.72 -8.23
N GLY A 46 13.48 -3.97 -9.08
CA GLY A 46 13.45 -3.46 -10.45
C GLY A 46 12.43 -2.33 -10.55
N ILE A 47 12.78 -1.26 -11.27
CA ILE A 47 11.87 -0.14 -11.54
C ILE A 47 11.47 -0.21 -13.02
N ASP A 48 10.17 -0.27 -13.30
CA ASP A 48 9.62 -0.14 -14.64
C ASP A 48 9.16 1.31 -14.86
N LEU A 49 9.87 2.03 -15.74
CA LEU A 49 9.60 3.43 -16.12
C LEU A 49 9.06 3.52 -17.56
N THR A 50 8.42 2.48 -18.09
CA THR A 50 7.89 2.46 -19.48
C THR A 50 6.80 3.50 -19.75
N LYS A 51 6.18 4.06 -18.70
CA LYS A 51 5.22 5.17 -18.77
C LYS A 51 5.75 6.34 -17.96
N ASP A 52 5.33 7.57 -18.25
CA ASP A 52 5.70 8.72 -17.41
C ASP A 52 5.19 8.52 -15.98
N VAL A 53 6.11 8.41 -15.03
CA VAL A 53 5.80 8.00 -13.64
C VAL A 53 5.86 9.18 -12.66
N PHE A 54 6.38 10.32 -13.10
CA PHE A 54 6.75 11.42 -12.21
C PHE A 54 6.04 12.72 -12.55
N SER A 55 5.36 13.26 -11.54
CA SER A 55 5.08 14.69 -11.40
C SER A 55 6.35 15.43 -10.98
N HIS A 56 6.42 16.74 -11.24
CA HIS A 56 7.63 17.55 -11.06
C HIS A 56 8.23 17.39 -9.63
N GLY A 57 9.47 16.90 -9.52
CA GLY A 57 10.22 16.78 -8.25
C GLY A 57 10.31 15.38 -7.62
N GLN A 58 9.99 14.30 -8.34
CA GLN A 58 10.01 12.92 -7.81
C GLN A 58 11.30 12.12 -8.11
N LEU A 59 12.38 12.76 -8.58
CA LEU A 59 13.65 12.11 -8.92
C LEU A 59 14.83 12.77 -8.19
#